data_AF-A0AAE3JAQ6-F1
#
_entry.id   AF-A0AAE3JAQ6-F1
#
_cell.length_a   1.000
_cell.length_b   1.000
_cell.length_c   1.000
_cell.angle_alpha   90.00
_cell.angle_beta   90.00
_cell.angle_gamma   90.00
#
_symmetry.space_group_name_H-M   'P 1'
#
loop_
_entity.id
_entity.type
_entity.pdbx_description
1 polymer ?
#
loop_
_entity_poly.entity_id
_entity_poly.type
_entity_poly.pdbx_seq_one_letter_code
_entity_poly.pdbx_strand_id
1 'polypeptide(L)'
;MKNKTFECPYLTEEDKEFLKYELKVYEKNFNMLLKLHKKHERLLKHTDDEAEDYDNAVYSSLCFNTGSDIFYALTLTHVHFVDDICDYFSITRDIKELNSDERTMEEVINETEMLTLDEVFDKYIVKYLKEK
;
A
#
# COMPACT_ATOMS: atom_id res chain seq x y z
N MET A 1 3.39 3.41 16.96
CA MET A 1 3.87 4.79 16.70
C MET A 1 2.68 5.72 16.77
N LYS A 2 2.82 6.90 17.36
CA LYS A 2 1.80 7.95 17.19
C LYS A 2 1.92 8.45 15.74
N ASN A 3 0.82 8.39 15.02
CA ASN A 3 0.74 8.81 13.62
C ASN A 3 0.51 10.33 13.62
N LYS A 4 1.52 11.10 13.19
CA LYS A 4 1.53 12.57 13.33
C LYS A 4 0.48 13.23 12.46
N THR A 5 0.00 12.54 11.42
CA THR A 5 -1.12 12.98 10.58
C THR A 5 -2.32 13.42 11.41
N PHE A 6 -2.67 12.68 12.45
CA PHE A 6 -3.82 13.01 13.30
C PHE A 6 -3.62 14.22 14.21
N GLU A 7 -2.39 14.71 14.35
CA GLU A 7 -2.05 15.94 15.07
C GLU A 7 -2.14 17.18 14.16
N CYS A 8 -2.40 17.01 12.86
CA CYS A 8 -2.54 18.09 11.90
C CYS A 8 -3.72 19.02 12.26
N PRO A 9 -3.48 20.33 12.46
CA PRO A 9 -4.53 21.26 12.88
C PRO A 9 -5.56 21.56 11.78
N TYR A 10 -5.23 21.25 10.52
CA TYR A 10 -6.10 21.50 9.37
C TYR A 10 -7.11 20.36 9.11
N LEU A 11 -6.98 19.24 9.83
CA LEU A 11 -7.92 18.12 9.75
C LEU A 11 -9.14 18.36 10.64
N THR A 12 -10.32 18.17 10.06
CA THR A 12 -11.57 18.06 10.81
C THR A 12 -11.63 16.70 11.50
N GLU A 13 -12.59 16.52 12.42
CA GLU A 13 -12.82 15.21 13.02
C GLU A 13 -13.31 14.18 11.98
N GLU A 14 -14.09 14.61 10.98
CA GLU A 14 -14.55 13.73 9.89
C GLU A 14 -13.38 13.19 9.07
N ASP A 15 -12.41 14.03 8.71
CA ASP A 15 -11.21 13.55 8.00
C ASP A 15 -10.40 12.56 8.85
N LYS A 16 -10.30 12.80 10.16
CA LYS A 16 -9.59 11.89 11.06
C LYS A 16 -10.32 10.56 11.18
N GLU A 17 -11.66 10.56 11.19
CA GLU A 17 -12.46 9.33 11.20
C GLU A 17 -12.27 8.54 9.91
N PHE A 18 -12.33 9.20 8.75
CA PHE A 18 -12.05 8.59 7.46
C PHE A 18 -10.63 8.00 7.41
N LEU A 19 -9.60 8.79 7.73
CA LEU A 19 -8.20 8.34 7.70
C LEU A 19 -7.93 7.17 8.66
N LYS A 20 -8.59 7.13 9.82
CA LYS A 20 -8.51 5.98 10.75
C LYS A 20 -9.17 4.74 10.17
N TYR A 21 -10.31 4.90 9.49
CA TYR A 21 -10.99 3.80 8.83
C TYR A 21 -10.12 3.23 7.71
N GLU A 22 -9.62 4.09 6.81
CA GLU A 22 -8.78 3.66 5.70
C GLU A 22 -7.49 3.00 6.17
N LEU A 23 -6.79 3.60 7.14
CA LEU A 23 -5.59 2.99 7.70
C LEU A 23 -5.87 1.61 8.28
N LYS A 24 -7.00 1.43 8.98
CA LYS A 24 -7.39 0.13 9.55
C LYS A 24 -7.66 -0.91 8.47
N VAL A 25 -8.35 -0.54 7.39
CA VAL A 25 -8.64 -1.43 6.25
C VAL A 25 -7.34 -1.81 5.54
N TYR A 26 -6.50 -0.82 5.23
CA TYR A 26 -5.19 -1.00 4.62
C TYR A 26 -4.30 -1.92 5.45
N GLU A 27 -4.11 -1.65 6.75
CA GLU A 27 -3.29 -2.49 7.62
C GLU A 27 -3.80 -3.93 7.68
N LYS A 28 -5.12 -4.15 7.70
CA LYS A 28 -5.70 -5.50 7.71
C LYS A 28 -5.38 -6.25 6.41
N ASN A 29 -5.62 -5.62 5.26
CA ASN A 29 -5.41 -6.21 3.94
C ASN A 29 -3.92 -6.44 3.68
N PHE A 30 -3.10 -5.43 3.96
CA PHE A 30 -1.66 -5.47 3.80
C PHE A 30 -1.02 -6.57 4.66
N ASN A 31 -1.39 -6.66 5.96
CA ASN A 31 -0.85 -7.70 6.83
C ASN A 31 -1.28 -9.12 6.41
N MET A 32 -2.47 -9.28 5.84
CA MET A 32 -2.91 -10.57 5.29
C MET A 32 -2.04 -10.98 4.09
N LEU A 33 -1.85 -10.07 3.14
CA LEU A 33 -1.04 -10.32 1.95
C LEU A 33 0.45 -10.52 2.31
N LEU A 34 0.97 -9.76 3.27
CA LEU A 34 2.36 -9.90 3.74
C LEU A 34 2.59 -11.27 4.40
N LYS A 35 1.59 -11.81 5.12
CA LYS A 35 1.65 -13.17 5.66
C LYS A 35 1.67 -14.22 4.55
N LEU A 36 0.89 -14.01 3.49
CA LEU A 36 0.90 -14.90 2.32
C LEU A 36 2.25 -14.86 1.62
N HIS A 37 2.82 -13.68 1.40
CA HIS A 37 4.17 -13.50 0.83
C HIS A 37 5.22 -14.24 1.66
N LYS A 38 5.27 -14.02 2.97
CA LYS A 38 6.22 -14.70 3.87
C LYS A 38 6.02 -16.21 3.92
N LYS A 39 4.78 -16.69 3.81
CA LYS A 39 4.49 -18.13 3.74
C LYS A 39 5.00 -18.70 2.42
N HIS A 40 4.80 -17.99 1.30
CA HIS A 40 5.32 -18.35 0.00
C HIS A 40 6.85 -18.47 0.02
N GLU A 41 7.56 -17.44 0.52
CA GLU A 41 9.03 -17.46 0.65
C GLU A 41 9.57 -18.66 1.45
N ARG A 42 8.88 -19.04 2.53
CA ARG A 42 9.27 -20.23 3.31
C ARG A 42 9.06 -21.53 2.56
N LEU A 43 7.96 -21.65 1.81
CA LEU A 43 7.67 -22.83 1.00
C LEU A 43 8.67 -22.96 -0.16
N LEU A 44 9.04 -21.84 -0.79
CA LEU A 44 10.12 -21.82 -1.78
C LEU A 44 11.41 -22.37 -1.19
N LYS A 45 11.88 -21.78 -0.09
CA LYS A 45 13.13 -22.18 0.55
C LYS A 45 13.13 -23.66 0.96
N HIS A 46 12.05 -24.14 1.57
CA HIS A 46 11.93 -25.55 1.94
C HIS A 46 11.98 -26.48 0.73
N THR A 47 11.39 -26.05 -0.39
CA THR A 47 11.41 -26.87 -1.60
C THR A 47 12.78 -26.83 -2.26
N ASP A 48 13.49 -25.70 -2.24
CA ASP A 48 14.88 -25.61 -2.68
C ASP A 48 15.82 -26.48 -1.82
N ASP A 49 15.58 -26.52 -0.50
CA ASP A 49 16.36 -27.34 0.45
C ASP A 49 16.10 -28.85 0.29
N GLU A 50 14.89 -29.27 -0.14
CA GLU A 50 14.51 -30.68 -0.35
C GLU A 50 14.72 -31.17 -1.80
N ALA A 51 14.88 -30.25 -2.75
CA ALA A 51 15.08 -30.55 -4.16
C ALA A 51 16.54 -30.92 -4.46
N GLU A 52 16.98 -32.13 -4.07
CA GLU A 52 18.23 -32.70 -4.57
C GLU A 52 18.18 -33.06 -6.08
N ASP A 53 16.99 -33.06 -6.72
CA ASP A 53 16.82 -33.56 -8.10
C ASP A 53 15.66 -32.92 -8.91
N TYR A 54 15.11 -31.78 -8.47
CA TYR A 54 13.90 -31.21 -9.05
C TYR A 54 14.18 -30.20 -10.17
N ASP A 55 14.72 -30.67 -11.30
CA ASP A 55 14.82 -29.88 -12.54
C ASP A 55 13.45 -29.82 -13.25
N ASN A 56 12.48 -29.13 -12.63
CA ASN A 56 11.12 -29.03 -13.13
C ASN A 56 10.73 -27.57 -13.35
N ALA A 57 11.10 -27.03 -14.52
CA ALA A 57 10.82 -25.66 -14.94
C ALA A 57 9.34 -25.23 -14.75
N VAL A 58 8.40 -26.19 -14.79
CA VAL A 58 6.98 -25.94 -14.50
C VAL A 58 6.74 -25.54 -13.04
N TYR A 59 7.40 -26.21 -12.10
CA TYR A 59 7.29 -25.90 -10.68
C TYR A 59 7.92 -24.53 -10.37
N SER A 60 9.13 -24.27 -10.88
CA SER A 60 9.79 -22.97 -10.72
C SER A 60 8.97 -21.82 -11.32
N SER A 61 8.34 -22.04 -12.48
CA SER A 61 7.44 -21.05 -13.09
C SER A 61 6.19 -20.79 -12.25
N LEU A 62 5.56 -21.83 -11.68
CA LEU A 62 4.40 -21.69 -10.81
C LEU A 62 4.73 -20.90 -9.54
N CYS A 63 5.88 -21.21 -8.93
CA CYS A 63 6.45 -20.51 -7.79
C CYS A 63 6.74 -19.04 -8.09
N PHE A 64 7.37 -18.74 -9.22
CA PHE A 64 7.61 -17.37 -9.66
C PHE A 64 6.30 -16.61 -9.85
N ASN A 65 5.35 -17.17 -10.61
CA ASN A 65 4.07 -16.52 -10.89
C ASN A 65 3.28 -16.25 -9.60
N THR A 66 3.23 -17.22 -8.68
CA THR A 66 2.53 -17.05 -7.40
C THR A 66 3.16 -15.95 -6.55
N GLY A 67 4.50 -15.88 -6.51
CA GLY A 67 5.23 -14.81 -5.83
C GLY A 67 4.94 -13.44 -6.45
N SER A 68 5.00 -13.35 -7.78
CA SER A 68 4.68 -12.13 -8.54
C SER A 68 3.24 -11.66 -8.31
N ASP A 69 2.26 -12.56 -8.32
CA ASP A 69 0.85 -12.23 -8.09
C ASP A 69 0.61 -11.69 -6.68
N ILE A 70 1.25 -12.29 -5.66
CA ILE A 70 1.16 -11.80 -4.27
C ILE A 70 1.80 -10.42 -4.14
N PHE A 71 2.98 -10.22 -4.73
CA PHE A 71 3.66 -8.93 -4.73
C PHE A 71 2.83 -7.86 -5.45
N TYR A 72 2.26 -8.20 -6.61
CA TYR A 72 1.39 -7.30 -7.36
C TYR A 72 0.14 -6.91 -6.56
N ALA A 73 -0.50 -7.86 -5.86
CA ALA A 73 -1.63 -7.59 -4.99
C ALA A 73 -1.26 -6.69 -3.79
N LEU A 74 -0.08 -6.90 -3.18
CA LEU A 74 0.46 -6.02 -2.13
C LEU A 74 0.59 -4.59 -2.64
N THR A 75 1.22 -4.44 -3.80
CA THR A 75 1.45 -3.14 -4.46
C THR A 75 0.13 -2.43 -4.77
N LEU A 76 -0.82 -3.10 -5.42
CA LEU A 76 -2.12 -2.50 -5.74
C LEU A 76 -2.89 -2.09 -4.49
N THR A 77 -2.84 -2.89 -3.43
CA THR A 77 -3.47 -2.53 -2.15
C THR A 77 -2.92 -1.21 -1.61
N HIS A 78 -1.64 -0.94 -1.81
CA HIS A 78 -1.02 0.31 -1.40
C HIS A 78 -1.35 1.48 -2.33
N VAL A 79 -1.40 1.26 -3.64
CA VAL A 79 -1.85 2.28 -4.61
C VAL A 79 -3.27 2.74 -4.30
N HIS A 80 -4.20 1.79 -4.11
CA HIS A 80 -5.58 2.12 -3.75
C HIS A 80 -5.69 2.86 -2.42
N PHE A 81 -4.89 2.49 -1.41
CA PHE A 81 -4.85 3.23 -0.15
C PHE A 81 -4.47 4.72 -0.33
N VAL A 82 -3.55 5.02 -1.25
CA VAL A 82 -3.18 6.41 -1.55
C VAL A 82 -4.25 7.11 -2.37
N ASP A 83 -4.83 6.43 -3.35
CA ASP A 83 -5.89 6.97 -4.20
C ASP A 83 -7.15 7.29 -3.39
N ASP A 84 -7.63 6.36 -2.57
CA ASP A 84 -8.81 6.55 -1.71
C ASP A 84 -8.65 7.78 -0.80
N ILE A 85 -7.46 8.00 -0.24
CA ILE A 85 -7.16 9.19 0.56
C ILE A 85 -7.21 10.45 -0.29
N CYS A 86 -6.55 10.45 -1.45
CA CYS A 86 -6.49 11.63 -2.29
C CYS A 86 -7.86 12.00 -2.87
N ASP A 87 -8.65 11.01 -3.28
CA ASP A 87 -10.00 11.20 -3.81
C ASP A 87 -10.94 11.75 -2.74
N TYR A 88 -10.87 11.21 -1.53
CA TYR A 88 -11.62 11.75 -0.40
C TYR A 88 -11.33 13.24 -0.19
N PHE A 89 -10.05 13.64 -0.13
CA PHE A 89 -9.70 15.05 0.04
C PHE A 89 -10.02 15.90 -1.19
N SER A 90 -9.92 15.34 -2.39
CA SER A 90 -10.30 16.03 -3.61
C SER A 90 -11.80 16.40 -3.58
N ILE A 91 -12.65 15.46 -3.19
CA ILE A 91 -14.10 15.62 -3.15
C ILE A 91 -14.54 16.46 -1.96
N THR A 92 -14.15 16.07 -0.74
CA THR A 92 -14.68 16.68 0.49
C THR A 92 -14.07 18.05 0.78
N ARG A 93 -12.84 18.28 0.33
CA ARG A 93 -12.14 19.54 0.50
C ARG A 93 -11.94 20.29 -0.80
N ASP A 94 -12.57 19.92 -1.92
CA ASP A 94 -12.46 20.61 -3.23
C ASP A 94 -11.00 20.94 -3.61
N ILE A 95 -10.13 19.93 -3.54
CA ILE A 95 -8.71 20.02 -3.91
C ILE A 95 -8.52 19.31 -5.26
N LYS A 96 -8.66 20.06 -6.34
CA LYS A 96 -8.73 19.50 -7.70
C LYS A 96 -7.42 18.87 -8.16
N GLU A 97 -6.30 19.34 -7.63
CA GLU A 97 -4.95 18.83 -7.89
C GLU A 97 -4.76 17.39 -7.41
N LEU A 98 -5.63 16.90 -6.52
CA LEU A 98 -5.60 15.52 -6.04
C LEU A 98 -6.39 14.54 -6.92
N ASN A 99 -7.25 15.05 -7.81
CA ASN A 99 -8.06 14.24 -8.72
C ASN A 99 -7.16 13.71 -9.84
N SER A 100 -6.74 12.45 -9.72
CA SER A 100 -5.94 11.73 -10.70
C SER A 100 -6.78 10.54 -11.15
N ASP A 101 -6.94 10.35 -12.47
CA ASP A 101 -7.73 9.24 -13.04
C ASP A 101 -7.20 7.84 -12.64
N GLU A 102 -5.98 7.75 -12.09
CA GLU A 102 -5.40 6.67 -11.27
C GLU A 102 -3.93 7.09 -10.95
N ARG A 103 -3.35 6.72 -9.81
CA ARG A 103 -1.89 6.91 -9.58
C ARG A 103 -1.11 5.69 -10.05
N THR A 104 0.05 5.92 -10.66
CA THR A 104 0.88 4.79 -11.11
C THR A 104 1.58 4.11 -9.93
N MET A 105 1.88 2.82 -10.08
CA MET A 105 2.65 2.06 -9.08
C MET A 105 4.00 2.71 -8.77
N GLU A 106 4.69 3.23 -9.79
CA GLU A 106 5.98 3.91 -9.66
C GLU A 106 5.90 5.22 -8.89
N GLU A 107 4.80 5.97 -9.02
CA GLU A 107 4.61 7.21 -8.27
C GLU A 107 4.34 6.98 -6.78
N VAL A 108 3.60 5.90 -6.48
CA VAL A 108 3.13 5.61 -5.12
C VAL A 108 4.17 4.84 -4.32
N ILE A 109 4.84 3.87 -4.93
CA ILE A 109 5.87 3.09 -4.26
C ILE A 109 7.19 3.86 -4.31
N ASN A 110 7.82 4.06 -3.15
CA ASN A 110 9.21 4.51 -3.14
C ASN A 110 10.10 3.36 -3.65
N GLU A 111 11.20 3.67 -4.34
CA GLU A 111 12.12 2.70 -4.96
C GLU A 111 12.51 1.51 -4.05
N THR A 112 12.37 1.69 -2.73
CA THR A 112 12.67 0.67 -1.73
C THR A 112 11.50 0.22 -0.85
N GLU A 113 10.41 1.01 -0.67
CA GLU A 113 9.40 0.75 0.37
C GLU A 113 8.01 1.34 0.05
N MET A 114 6.96 0.79 0.69
CA MET A 114 5.60 1.36 0.65
C MET A 114 5.46 2.49 1.67
N LEU A 115 4.77 3.55 1.28
CA LEU A 115 4.56 4.74 2.11
C LEU A 115 3.67 4.41 3.33
N THR A 116 4.02 4.98 4.47
CA THR A 116 3.15 5.06 5.64
C THR A 116 2.08 6.14 5.45
N LEU A 117 1.00 6.11 6.25
CA LEU A 117 0.00 7.18 6.22
C LEU A 117 0.63 8.57 6.42
N ASP A 118 1.63 8.69 7.31
CA ASP A 118 2.33 9.95 7.54
C ASP A 118 3.05 10.45 6.27
N GLU A 119 3.68 9.55 5.53
CA GLU A 119 4.37 9.89 4.28
C GLU A 119 3.39 10.18 3.15
N VAL A 120 2.29 9.43 3.03
CA VAL A 120 1.20 9.72 2.08
C VAL A 120 0.63 11.11 2.37
N PHE A 121 0.36 11.40 3.63
CA PHE A 121 -0.19 12.67 4.05
C PHE A 121 0.77 13.83 3.77
N ASP A 122 2.05 13.68 4.10
CA ASP A 122 3.07 14.69 3.83
C ASP A 122 3.30 14.91 2.33
N LYS A 123 3.32 13.84 1.53
CA LYS A 123 3.62 13.88 0.10
C LYS A 123 2.47 14.45 -0.71
N TYR A 124 1.25 14.04 -0.42
CA TYR A 124 0.09 14.35 -1.26
C TYR A 124 -0.83 15.40 -0.64
N ILE A 125 -1.06 15.41 0.67
CA ILE A 125 -2.22 16.13 1.25
C ILE A 125 -1.83 17.43 1.96
N VAL A 126 -0.83 17.41 2.83
CA VAL A 126 -0.60 18.47 3.83
C VAL A 126 -0.37 19.84 3.23
N LYS A 127 0.25 19.91 2.05
CA LYS A 127 0.52 21.17 1.36
C LYS A 127 -0.79 21.88 1.01
N TYR A 128 -1.75 21.16 0.43
CA TYR A 128 -3.02 21.75 -0.01
C TYR A 128 -3.91 22.17 1.16
N LEU A 129 -3.84 21.45 2.28
CA LEU A 129 -4.56 21.84 3.49
C LEU A 129 -3.99 23.09 4.17
N LYS A 130 -2.69 23.38 4.00
CA LYS A 130 -2.05 24.59 4.53
C LYS A 130 -2.32 25.84 3.69
N GLU A 131 -2.59 25.66 2.40
CA GLU A 131 -2.81 26.75 1.44
C GLU A 131 -4.28 27.21 1.38
N LYS A 132 -5.20 26.49 2.04
CA LYS A 132 -6.61 26.87 2.25
C LYS A 132 -6.81 27.65 3.54
#